data_AF-A0A1G4ZAV2-F1
#
_entry.id   AF-A0A1G4ZAV2-F1
#
_cell.length_a   1.000
_cell.length_b   1.000
_cell.length_c   1.000
_cell.angle_alpha   90.00
_cell.angle_beta   90.00
_cell.angle_gamma   90.00
#
_symmetry.space_group_name_H-M   'P 1'
#
loop_
_entity.id
_entity.type
_entity.pdbx_description
1 polymer ?
#
loop_
_entity_poly.entity_id
_entity_poly.type
_entity_poly.pdbx_seq_one_letter_code
_entity_poly.pdbx_strand_id
1 'polypeptide(L)' 'MAEIRVNVDDEFLEDLKKKLGNPKNTEIIQDALALLNWGADAKKAGRDVLSADKDRKDLEKLVLPRLSQIKKD' A
#
# COMPACT_ATOMS: atom_id res chain seq x y z
N MET A 1 7.23 -13.29 17.00
CA MET A 1 7.69 -12.38 15.92
C MET A 1 7.82 -13.19 14.65
N ALA A 2 7.47 -12.62 13.51
CA ALA A 2 7.74 -13.21 12.20
C ALA A 2 8.88 -12.42 11.54
N GLU A 3 9.81 -13.12 10.90
CA GLU A 3 10.83 -12.51 10.05
C GLU A 3 10.39 -12.62 8.60
N ILE A 4 10.49 -11.52 7.85
CA ILE A 4 10.16 -11.47 6.43
C ILE A 4 11.42 -11.06 5.67
N ARG A 5 11.83 -11.88 4.71
CA ARG A 5 12.89 -11.55 3.75
C ARG A 5 12.25 -11.39 2.38
N VAL A 6 12.49 -10.23 1.77
CA VAL A 6 12.02 -9.91 0.42
C VAL A 6 13.21 -9.39 -0.37
N ASN A 7 13.30 -9.83 -1.62
CA ASN A 7 14.21 -9.24 -2.59
C ASN A 7 13.45 -8.15 -3.33
N VAL A 8 13.97 -6.94 -3.28
CA VAL A 8 13.41 -5.76 -3.94
C VAL A 8 14.53 -5.16 -4.78
N ASP A 9 14.18 -4.67 -5.96
CA ASP A 9 15.13 -3.95 -6.81
C ASP A 9 15.67 -2.71 -6.08
N ASP A 10 16.99 -2.55 -6.08
CA ASP A 10 17.67 -1.50 -5.31
C ASP A 10 17.33 -0.11 -5.84
N GLU A 11 17.27 0.07 -7.17
CA GLU A 11 16.94 1.37 -7.78
C GLU A 11 15.52 1.79 -7.41
N PHE A 12 14.57 0.86 -7.49
CA PHE A 12 13.20 1.08 -7.06
C PHE A 12 13.13 1.47 -5.57
N LEU A 13 13.83 0.74 -4.69
CA LEU A 13 13.78 0.98 -3.25
C LEU A 13 14.38 2.34 -2.89
N GLU A 14 15.50 2.71 -3.51
CA GLU A 14 16.15 3.99 -3.28
C GLU A 14 15.30 5.17 -3.81
N ASP A 15 14.64 5.02 -4.95
CA ASP A 15 13.73 6.04 -5.45
C ASP A 15 12.46 6.18 -4.60
N LEU A 16 11.95 5.08 -4.05
CA LEU A 16 10.85 5.12 -3.09
C LEU A 16 11.27 5.85 -1.81
N LYS A 17 12.46 5.56 -1.27
CA LYS A 17 13.00 6.26 -0.09
C LYS A 17 13.07 7.76 -0.32
N LYS A 18 13.63 8.20 -1.45
CA LYS A 18 13.73 9.63 -1.78
C LYS A 18 12.35 10.31 -1.78
N LYS A 19 11.33 9.66 -2.36
CA LYS A 19 9.95 10.17 -2.38
C LYS A 19 9.34 10.29 -0.98
N LEU A 20 9.73 9.41 -0.06
CA LEU A 20 9.20 9.32 1.31
C LEU A 20 10.04 10.05 2.37
N GLY A 21 11.12 10.74 1.98
CA GLY A 21 11.98 11.45 2.94
C GLY A 21 13.06 10.57 3.60
N ASN A 22 13.55 9.56 2.89
CA ASN A 22 14.62 8.63 3.28
C ASN A 22 14.39 7.81 4.58
N PRO A 23 13.25 7.12 4.73
CA PRO A 23 13.03 6.21 5.85
C PRO A 23 13.91 4.95 5.77
N LYS A 24 14.02 4.24 6.89
CA LYS A 24 14.66 2.91 6.95
C LYS A 24 13.81 1.87 6.23
N ASN A 25 14.45 0.82 5.69
CA ASN A 25 13.76 -0.30 5.04
C ASN A 25 12.68 -0.92 5.94
N THR A 26 12.95 -1.05 7.24
CA THR A 26 12.00 -1.61 8.20
C THR A 26 10.74 -0.76 8.35
N GLU A 27 10.87 0.57 8.31
CA GLU A 27 9.76 1.50 8.41
C GLU A 27 8.87 1.39 7.16
N ILE A 28 9.49 1.34 5.97
CA ILE A 28 8.76 1.14 4.70
C ILE A 28 7.94 -0.16 4.73
N ILE A 29 8.55 -1.26 5.19
CA ILE A 29 7.85 -2.55 5.25
C ILE A 29 6.73 -2.51 6.29
N GLN A 30 6.93 -1.88 7.45
CA GLN A 30 5.89 -1.71 8.46
C GLN A 30 4.70 -0.90 7.91
N ASP A 31 4.96 0.21 7.23
CA ASP A 31 3.93 1.04 6.61
C ASP A 31 3.18 0.31 5.50
N ALA A 32 3.91 -0.43 4.65
CA ALA A 32 3.30 -1.23 3.59
C ALA A 32 2.37 -2.33 4.14
N LEU A 33 2.79 -3.01 5.21
CA LEU A 33 1.97 -4.01 5.90
C LEU A 33 0.75 -3.39 6.57
N ALA A 34 0.91 -2.23 7.22
CA ALA A 34 -0.20 -1.49 7.83
C ALA A 34 -1.23 -1.04 6.78
N LEU A 35 -0.76 -0.50 5.65
CA LEU A 35 -1.62 -0.10 4.53
C LEU A 35 -2.37 -1.31 3.94
N LEU A 36 -1.68 -2.44 3.75
CA LEU A 36 -2.31 -3.66 3.24
C LEU A 36 -3.38 -4.21 4.20
N ASN A 37 -3.12 -4.18 5.51
CA ASN A 37 -4.10 -4.59 6.51
C ASN A 37 -5.34 -3.68 6.48
N TRP A 38 -5.14 -2.36 6.52
CA TRP A 38 -6.24 -1.40 6.42
C TRP A 38 -7.04 -1.57 5.12
N GLY A 39 -6.36 -1.75 3.99
CA GLY A 39 -6.99 -1.98 2.70
C GLY A 39 -7.82 -3.27 2.66
N ALA A 40 -7.36 -4.31 3.35
CA ALA A 40 -8.10 -5.57 3.47
C ALA A 40 -9.40 -5.38 4.26
N ASP A 41 -9.34 -4.67 5.38
CA ASP A 41 -10.53 -4.36 6.20
C ASP A 41 -11.52 -3.47 5.44
N ALA A 42 -11.02 -2.46 4.72
CA ALA A 42 -11.86 -1.60 3.87
C ALA A 42 -12.60 -2.42 2.80
N LYS A 43 -11.91 -3.38 2.17
CA LYS A 43 -12.51 -4.26 1.15
C LYS A 43 -13.54 -5.22 1.71
N LYS A 44 -13.28 -5.84 2.87
CA LYS A 44 -14.27 -6.66 3.58
C LYS A 44 -15.54 -5.87 3.89
N ALA A 45 -15.38 -4.61 4.29
CA ALA A 45 -16.49 -3.68 4.51
C ALA A 45 -17.17 -3.20 3.21
N GLY A 46 -16.79 -3.72 2.04
CA GLY A 46 -17.36 -3.36 0.75
C GLY A 46 -16.95 -1.99 0.22
N ARG A 47 -15.83 -1.43 0.70
CA ARG A 47 -15.34 -0.11 0.28
C ARG A 47 -14.26 -0.22 -0.79
N ASP A 48 -14.22 0.79 -1.65
CA ASP A 48 -13.12 1.04 -2.56
C ASP A 48 -12.19 2.14 -2.01
N VAL A 49 -10.90 2.01 -2.30
CA VAL A 49 -9.89 3.02 -1.98
C VAL A 49 -9.63 3.81 -3.26
N LEU A 50 -9.88 5.12 -3.18
CA LEU A 50 -9.75 6.03 -4.30
C LEU A 50 -8.73 7.12 -3.95
N SER A 51 -7.83 7.44 -4.87
CA SER A 51 -7.11 8.71 -4.90
C SER A 51 -7.89 9.71 -5.75
N ALA A 52 -7.71 10.99 -5.45
CA ALA A 52 -8.30 12.09 -6.19
C ALA A 52 -7.30 13.23 -6.25
N ASP A 53 -7.49 14.14 -7.19
CA ASP A 53 -6.78 15.41 -7.17
C ASP A 53 -7.17 16.28 -5.96
N LYS A 54 -6.54 17.46 -5.85
CA LYS A 54 -6.79 18.39 -4.73
C LYS A 54 -8.22 18.91 -4.68
N ASP A 55 -8.92 18.93 -5.81
CA ASP A 55 -10.31 19.38 -5.94
C ASP A 55 -11.31 18.23 -5.76
N ARG A 56 -10.82 17.03 -5.40
CA ARG A 56 -11.59 15.78 -5.29
C ARG A 56 -12.23 15.35 -6.61
N LYS A 57 -11.61 15.74 -7.72
CA LYS A 57 -11.93 15.30 -9.07
C LYS A 57 -10.88 14.27 -9.50
N ASP A 58 -11.08 13.70 -10.69
CA ASP A 58 -10.21 12.70 -11.28
C ASP A 58 -9.93 11.51 -10.36
N LEU A 59 -10.98 10.70 -10.13
CA LEU A 59 -10.93 9.59 -9.19
C LEU A 59 -10.17 8.41 -9.82
N GLU A 60 -9.03 8.08 -9.24
CA GLU A 60 -8.28 6.86 -9.56
C GLU A 60 -8.47 5.82 -8.46
N LYS A 61 -8.69 4.56 -8.85
CA LYS A 61 -8.85 3.47 -7.89
C LYS A 61 -7.51 2.84 -7.57
N LEU A 62 -7.20 2.67 -6.29
CA LEU A 62 -6.07 1.87 -5.87
C LEU A 62 -6.34 0.40 -6.22
N VAL A 63 -5.57 -0.15 -7.15
CA VAL A 63 -5.67 -1.56 -7.56
C VAL A 63 -4.47 -2.33 -7.01
N LEU A 64 -4.75 -3.18 -6.02
CA LEU A 64 -3.81 -4.19 -5.55
C LEU A 64 -4.42 -5.58 -5.80
N PRO A 65 -3.77 -6.47 -6.57
CA PRO A 65 -4.34 -7.78 -6.92
C PRO A 65 -4.77 -8.60 -5.70
N ARG A 66 -4.04 -8.48 -4.58
CA ARG A 66 -4.35 -9.18 -3.33
C ARG A 66 -5.63 -8.66 -2.66
N LEU A 67 -5.93 -7.37 -2.78
CA LEU A 67 -7.16 -6.79 -2.27
C LEU A 67 -8.38 -7.18 -3.12
N SER A 68 -8.21 -7.37 -4.43
CA SER A 68 -9.28 -7.80 -5.34
C SER A 68 -9.76 -9.23 -5.11
N GLN A 69 -8.98 -10.05 -4.40
CA GLN A 69 -9.33 -11.44 -4.06
C GLN A 69 -10.19 -11.55 -2.80
N ILE A 70 -10.31 -10.47 -2.02
CA ILE A 70 -11.07 -10.45 -0.77
C ILE A 70 -12.57 -10.41 -1.12
N LYS A 71 -13.29 -11.44 -0.66
CA LYS A 71 -14.76 -11.49 -0.78
C LYS A 71 -15.38 -10.63 0.30
N LYS A 72 -16.50 -10.00 -0.04
CA LYS A 72 -17.37 -9.32 0.92
C LYS A 72 -17.99 -10.35 1.86
N ASP A 73 -18.09 -10.00 3.14
CA ASP A 73 -18.86 -10.75 4.13
C ASP A 73 -20.38 -10.56 3.92
#